data_AF-A0A060C415-F1
#
_entry.id   AF-A0A060C415-F1
#
_cell.length_a   1.000
_cell.length_b   1.000
_cell.length_c   1.000
_cell.angle_alpha   90.00
_cell.angle_beta   90.00
_cell.angle_gamma   90.00
#
_symmetry.space_group_name_H-M   'P 1'
#
loop_
_entity.id
_entity.type
_entity.pdbx_description
1 polymer ?
#
loop_
_entity_poly.entity_id
_entity_poly.type
_entity_poly.pdbx_seq_one_letter_code
_entity_poly.pdbx_strand_id
1 'polypeptide(L)'
;RIPIKRSSGSLRQSPDQSRLAYSFDYGNVHYVSLNTDYEELHTAYPTMMADEAVWLDRDLSAAQKAGKRLVILMHRPPWNSPYDGDLDMNGRYFLPLFDRYQVPLVFTGHEHCYARTVPVRDSK
;
A
#
# COMPACT_ATOMS: atom_id res chain seq x y z
N ARG A 1 -22.43 -6.69 5.75
CA ARG A 1 -20.98 -6.95 5.96
C ARG A 1 -20.25 -6.51 4.70
N ILE A 2 -19.18 -5.73 4.82
CA ILE A 2 -18.37 -5.30 3.66
C ILE A 2 -17.46 -6.47 3.25
N PRO A 3 -17.44 -6.90 1.98
CA PRO A 3 -16.52 -7.93 1.50
C PRO A 3 -15.07 -7.44 1.59
N ILE A 4 -14.18 -8.25 2.16
CA ILE A 4 -12.75 -7.94 2.27
C ILE A 4 -11.98 -8.87 1.32
N LYS A 5 -11.24 -8.28 0.38
CA LYS A 5 -10.28 -9.00 -0.46
C LYS A 5 -8.92 -8.95 0.22
N ARG A 6 -8.19 -10.06 0.23
CA ARG A 6 -6.88 -10.17 0.92
C ARG A 6 -5.82 -10.50 -0.11
N SER A 7 -4.56 -10.23 0.22
CA SER A 7 -3.44 -10.77 -0.54
C SER A 7 -3.45 -12.30 -0.44
N SER A 8 -3.95 -12.98 -1.47
CA SER A 8 -3.93 -14.44 -1.56
C SER A 8 -3.29 -14.91 -2.87
N GLY A 9 -2.10 -15.49 -2.75
CA GLY A 9 -1.42 -16.19 -3.84
C GLY A 9 -0.05 -16.72 -3.40
N SER A 10 0.15 -18.04 -3.41
CA SER A 10 1.42 -18.76 -3.14
C SER A 10 2.22 -18.39 -1.89
N LEU A 11 1.61 -17.66 -0.97
CA LEU A 11 2.19 -17.34 0.30
C LEU A 11 2.27 -18.63 1.13
N ARG A 12 3.45 -19.24 1.21
CA ARG A 12 3.89 -19.86 2.48
C ARG A 12 4.12 -18.72 3.49
N GLN A 13 3.12 -17.86 3.69
CA GLN A 13 3.10 -16.92 4.78
C GLN A 13 2.39 -17.61 5.94
N SER A 14 2.87 -17.30 7.14
CA SER A 14 2.18 -17.63 8.36
C SER A 14 0.72 -17.12 8.32
N PRO A 15 -0.18 -17.68 9.14
CA PRO A 15 -1.57 -17.27 9.19
C PRO A 15 -1.84 -15.77 9.47
N ASP A 16 -0.84 -14.96 9.85
CA ASP A 16 -1.05 -13.56 10.25
C ASP A 16 -0.94 -12.54 9.10
N GLN A 17 -0.06 -12.73 8.11
CA GLN A 17 0.27 -11.66 7.16
C GLN A 17 -0.87 -11.36 6.18
N SER A 18 -1.69 -12.36 5.82
CA SER A 18 -2.91 -12.18 5.02
C SER A 18 -4.00 -11.32 5.68
N ARG A 19 -3.79 -10.90 6.95
CA ARG A 19 -4.62 -9.93 7.67
C ARG A 19 -4.06 -8.51 7.65
N LEU A 20 -2.79 -8.33 7.30
CA LEU A 20 -2.11 -7.04 7.39
C LEU A 20 -2.25 -6.23 6.09
N ALA A 21 -2.36 -6.91 4.94
CA ALA A 21 -2.66 -6.30 3.64
C ALA A 21 -4.01 -6.76 3.09
N TYR A 22 -4.90 -5.82 2.78
CA TYR A 22 -6.26 -6.12 2.30
C TYR A 22 -6.91 -4.92 1.62
N SER A 23 -7.99 -5.16 0.89
CA SER A 23 -8.81 -4.11 0.28
C SER A 23 -10.30 -4.36 0.45
N PHE A 24 -11.07 -3.29 0.34
CA PHE A 24 -12.52 -3.33 0.43
C PHE A 24 -13.15 -2.17 -0.32
N ASP A 25 -14.39 -2.37 -0.75
CA ASP A 25 -15.18 -1.33 -1.40
C ASP A 25 -16.18 -0.72 -0.41
N TYR A 26 -16.28 0.60 -0.40
CA TYR A 26 -17.37 1.32 0.25
C TYR A 26 -17.94 2.36 -0.71
N GLY A 27 -19.14 2.08 -1.23
CA GLY A 27 -19.73 2.83 -2.34
C GLY A 27 -18.85 2.76 -3.59
N ASN A 28 -18.47 3.92 -4.11
CA ASN A 28 -17.65 4.06 -5.33
C ASN A 28 -16.14 4.15 -5.06
N VAL A 29 -15.72 3.94 -3.81
CA VAL A 29 -14.31 4.01 -3.40
C VAL A 29 -13.81 2.61 -3.09
N HIS A 30 -12.63 2.30 -3.60
CA HIS A 30 -11.85 1.11 -3.31
C HIS A 30 -10.69 1.51 -2.38
N TYR A 31 -10.73 1.01 -1.15
CA TYR A 31 -9.74 1.26 -0.12
C TYR A 31 -8.76 0.09 -0.07
N VAL A 32 -7.48 0.39 0.02
CA VAL A 32 -6.41 -0.61 0.21
C VAL A 32 -5.63 -0.26 1.46
N SER A 33 -5.52 -1.21 2.38
CA SER A 33 -4.61 -1.16 3.51
C SER A 33 -3.37 -1.98 3.18
N LEU A 34 -2.21 -1.34 3.23
CA LEU A 34 -0.92 -1.99 2.99
C LEU A 34 -0.20 -2.30 4.31
N ASN A 35 0.57 -3.38 4.32
CA ASN A 35 1.51 -3.67 5.39
C ASN A 35 2.84 -2.95 5.11
N THR A 36 3.28 -2.12 6.04
CA THR A 36 4.49 -1.30 5.90
C THR A 36 5.60 -1.68 6.88
N ASP A 37 5.44 -2.78 7.62
CA ASP A 37 6.33 -3.20 8.72
C ASP A 37 7.52 -4.03 8.22
N TYR A 38 8.12 -3.61 7.09
CA TYR A 38 9.26 -4.31 6.51
C TYR A 38 10.42 -4.44 7.49
N GLU A 39 10.73 -3.36 8.23
CA GLU A 39 11.85 -3.33 9.18
C GLU A 39 11.72 -4.39 10.29
N GLU A 40 10.49 -4.69 10.70
CA GLU A 40 10.19 -5.67 11.75
C GLU A 40 10.09 -7.09 11.21
N LEU A 41 9.64 -7.25 9.97
CA LEU A 41 9.18 -8.53 9.45
C LEU A 41 10.10 -9.16 8.40
N HIS A 42 11.04 -8.41 7.81
CA HIS A 42 11.83 -8.89 6.67
C HIS A 42 12.68 -10.13 6.96
N THR A 43 13.12 -10.35 8.20
CA THR A 43 13.86 -11.56 8.57
C THR A 43 12.99 -12.82 8.47
N ALA A 44 11.72 -12.72 8.87
CA ALA A 44 10.76 -13.81 8.81
C ALA A 44 10.11 -13.94 7.42
N TYR A 45 9.91 -12.81 6.73
CA TYR A 45 9.21 -12.73 5.45
C TYR A 45 10.01 -11.88 4.43
N PRO A 46 11.15 -12.40 3.92
CA PRO A 46 12.05 -11.61 3.07
C PRO A 46 11.44 -11.20 1.72
N THR A 47 10.39 -11.88 1.25
CA THR A 47 9.70 -11.57 -0.01
C THR A 47 8.47 -10.68 0.17
N MET A 48 8.13 -10.26 1.40
CA MET A 48 6.84 -9.61 1.70
C MET A 48 6.53 -8.41 0.79
N MET A 49 7.52 -7.54 0.53
CA MET A 49 7.31 -6.34 -0.28
C MET A 49 7.05 -6.67 -1.75
N ALA A 50 7.76 -7.66 -2.28
CA ALA A 50 7.59 -8.08 -3.67
C ALA A 50 6.24 -8.78 -3.86
N ASP A 51 5.87 -9.66 -2.93
CA ASP A 51 4.59 -10.39 -2.97
C ASP A 51 3.40 -9.43 -2.83
N GLU A 52 3.50 -8.47 -1.92
CA GLU A 52 2.46 -7.45 -1.70
C GLU A 52 2.34 -6.50 -2.89
N ALA A 53 3.45 -6.06 -3.50
CA ALA A 53 3.43 -5.23 -4.70
C ALA A 53 2.77 -5.95 -5.89
N VAL A 54 3.03 -7.25 -6.08
CA VAL A 54 2.38 -8.06 -7.13
C VAL A 54 0.88 -8.20 -6.88
N TRP A 55 0.48 -8.39 -5.63
CA TRP A 55 -0.94 -8.40 -5.27
C TRP A 55 -1.59 -7.04 -5.51
N LEU A 56 -0.94 -5.96 -5.07
CA LEU A 56 -1.44 -4.60 -5.20
C LEU A 56 -1.66 -4.22 -6.67
N ASP A 57 -0.71 -4.54 -7.55
CA ASP A 57 -0.84 -4.30 -8.99
C ASP A 57 -2.11 -4.96 -9.56
N ARG A 58 -2.38 -6.22 -9.17
CA ARG A 58 -3.59 -6.94 -9.60
C ARG A 58 -4.87 -6.33 -9.02
N ASP A 59 -4.84 -5.93 -7.76
CA ASP A 59 -6.01 -5.38 -7.07
C ASP A 59 -6.40 -3.99 -7.60
N LEU A 60 -5.42 -3.09 -7.76
CA LEU A 60 -5.63 -1.76 -8.35
C LEU A 60 -6.08 -1.85 -9.82
N SER A 61 -5.50 -2.77 -10.60
CA SER A 61 -5.95 -3.02 -11.97
C SER A 61 -7.42 -3.44 -12.02
N ALA A 62 -7.84 -4.34 -11.12
CA ALA A 62 -9.23 -4.79 -11.04
C ALA A 62 -10.17 -3.66 -10.60
N ALA A 63 -9.79 -2.86 -9.59
CA ALA A 63 -10.58 -1.74 -9.11
C ALA A 63 -10.74 -0.64 -10.16
N GLN A 64 -9.67 -0.32 -10.89
CA GLN A 64 -9.70 0.66 -11.98
C GLN A 64 -10.59 0.21 -13.14
N LYS A 65 -10.51 -1.07 -13.56
CA LYS A 65 -11.42 -1.65 -14.56
C LYS A 65 -12.89 -1.60 -14.13
N ALA A 66 -13.14 -1.67 -12.82
CA ALA A 66 -14.48 -1.53 -12.24
C ALA A 66 -14.92 -0.06 -12.03
N GLY A 67 -14.11 0.92 -12.46
CA GLY A 67 -14.43 2.35 -12.34
C GLY A 67 -14.41 2.89 -10.90
N LYS A 68 -13.70 2.24 -9.98
CA LYS A 68 -13.61 2.67 -8.58
C LYS A 68 -12.59 3.81 -8.40
N ARG A 69 -12.86 4.70 -7.45
CA ARG A 69 -11.87 5.68 -6.97
C ARG A 69 -10.93 5.00 -5.98
N LEU A 70 -9.63 5.15 -6.16
CA LEU A 70 -8.62 4.47 -5.34
C LEU A 70 -8.24 5.32 -4.13
N VAL A 71 -8.12 4.72 -2.95
CA VAL A 71 -7.56 5.33 -1.74
C VAL A 71 -6.65 4.32 -1.06
N ILE A 72 -5.44 4.74 -0.73
CA ILE A 72 -4.46 3.88 -0.06
C ILE A 72 -4.30 4.32 1.41
N LEU A 73 -4.18 3.34 2.29
CA LEU A 73 -3.95 3.48 3.72
C LEU A 73 -2.64 2.76 4.05
N MET A 74 -1.70 3.49 4.65
CA MET A 74 -0.38 2.99 5.07
C MET A 74 -0.12 3.44 6.51
N HIS A 75 0.57 2.63 7.30
CA HIS A 75 1.04 3.11 8.60
C HIS A 75 2.29 3.98 8.42
N ARG A 76 3.38 3.42 7.88
CA ARG A 76 4.63 4.15 7.65
C ARG A 76 4.63 4.87 6.29
N PRO A 77 5.22 6.07 6.19
CA PRO A 77 5.32 6.81 4.93
C PRO A 77 6.34 6.17 3.97
N PRO A 78 6.32 6.54 2.67
CA PRO A 78 7.24 6.00 1.65
C PRO A 78 8.66 6.61 1.69
N TRP A 79 9.04 7.28 2.78
CA TRP A 79 10.31 7.99 2.92
C TRP A 79 11.00 7.59 4.23
N ASN A 80 12.33 7.61 4.23
CA ASN A 80 13.15 7.30 5.40
C ASN A 80 13.21 8.41 6.45
N SER A 81 12.75 9.61 6.10
CA SER A 81 12.65 10.77 6.96
C SER A 81 11.32 11.47 6.67
N PRO A 82 10.62 11.99 7.69
CA PRO A 82 9.44 12.80 7.49
C PRO A 82 9.76 14.03 6.66
N TYR A 83 8.93 14.31 5.64
CA TYR A 83 8.88 15.58 4.89
C TYR A 83 10.02 15.88 3.91
N ASP A 84 11.20 15.27 4.03
CA ASP A 84 12.35 15.54 3.15
C ASP A 84 13.30 14.34 2.91
N GLY A 85 12.84 13.11 3.16
CA GLY A 85 13.65 11.90 3.03
C GLY A 85 13.80 11.32 1.62
N ASP A 86 14.77 10.41 1.50
CA ASP A 86 14.86 9.50 0.34
C ASP A 86 13.79 8.40 0.44
N LEU A 87 13.49 7.76 -0.70
CA LEU A 87 12.56 6.63 -0.73
C LEU A 87 13.11 5.44 0.08
N ASP A 88 12.31 5.00 1.04
CA ASP A 88 12.54 3.76 1.79
C ASP A 88 12.07 2.54 1.00
N MET A 89 11.98 1.37 1.67
CA MET A 89 11.47 0.16 1.05
C MET A 89 10.00 0.28 0.63
N ASN A 90 9.16 0.95 1.42
CA ASN A 90 7.76 1.19 1.07
C ASN A 90 7.65 2.06 -0.19
N GLY A 91 8.39 3.16 -0.25
CA GLY A 91 8.42 4.06 -1.40
C GLY A 91 8.87 3.37 -2.68
N ARG A 92 9.96 2.59 -2.62
CA ARG A 92 10.51 1.90 -3.80
C ARG A 92 9.55 0.87 -4.40
N TYR A 93 8.75 0.19 -3.56
CA TYR A 93 7.81 -0.83 -4.03
C TYR A 93 6.44 -0.25 -4.42
N PHE A 94 5.95 0.76 -3.69
CA PHE A 94 4.56 1.21 -3.82
C PHE A 94 4.37 2.48 -4.65
N LEU A 95 5.27 3.48 -4.58
CA LEU A 95 5.10 4.72 -5.36
C LEU A 95 4.99 4.49 -6.88
N PRO A 96 5.79 3.60 -7.51
CA PRO A 96 5.63 3.32 -8.94
C PRO A 96 4.25 2.74 -9.31
N LEU A 97 3.62 2.00 -8.40
CA LEU A 97 2.26 1.50 -8.59
C LEU A 97 1.23 2.62 -8.39
N PHE A 98 1.44 3.50 -7.41
CA PHE A 98 0.59 4.67 -7.22
C PHE A 98 0.61 5.60 -8.44
N ASP A 99 1.78 5.82 -9.02
CA ASP A 99 1.95 6.58 -10.26
C ASP A 99 1.24 5.88 -11.43
N ARG A 100 1.47 4.58 -11.63
CA ARG A 100 0.86 3.77 -12.71
C ARG A 100 -0.66 3.81 -12.69
N TYR A 101 -1.25 3.66 -11.50
CA TYR A 101 -2.71 3.62 -11.33
C TYR A 101 -3.32 5.01 -11.04
N GLN A 102 -2.50 6.06 -11.05
CA GLN A 102 -2.91 7.45 -10.76
C GLN A 102 -3.69 7.56 -9.45
N VAL A 103 -3.17 6.94 -8.40
CA VAL A 103 -3.77 6.98 -7.06
C VAL A 103 -3.88 8.44 -6.60
N PRO A 104 -5.09 8.94 -6.31
CA PRO A 104 -5.29 10.35 -5.99
C PRO A 104 -5.00 10.70 -4.53
N LEU A 105 -5.01 9.71 -3.64
CA LEU A 105 -4.91 9.94 -2.19
C LEU A 105 -4.30 8.74 -1.48
N VAL A 106 -3.27 9.03 -0.69
CA VAL A 106 -2.61 8.09 0.23
C VAL A 106 -2.67 8.73 1.61
N PHE A 107 -3.14 7.98 2.61
CA PHE A 107 -3.05 8.36 4.01
C PHE A 107 -1.95 7.56 4.68
N THR A 108 -1.07 8.27 5.39
CA THR A 108 -0.03 7.69 6.22
C THR A 108 -0.27 8.03 7.69
N GLY A 109 0.23 7.18 8.58
CA GLY A 109 0.35 7.46 10.01
C GLY A 109 1.81 7.60 10.41
N HIS A 110 2.20 6.91 11.49
CA HIS A 110 3.54 6.84 12.07
C HIS A 110 4.03 8.17 12.68
N GLU A 111 3.96 9.26 11.92
CA GLU A 111 4.31 10.58 12.41
C GLU A 111 3.19 11.15 13.30
N HIS A 112 3.57 11.59 14.51
CA HIS A 112 2.62 12.09 15.51
C HIS A 112 2.29 13.58 15.30
N CYS A 113 2.02 13.96 14.05
CA CYS A 113 1.63 15.30 13.65
C CYS A 113 0.85 15.25 12.33
N TYR A 114 0.31 16.39 11.93
CA TYR A 114 -0.39 16.53 10.66
C TYR A 114 0.49 17.25 9.64
N ALA A 115 0.57 16.68 8.44
CA ALA A 115 1.19 17.30 7.30
C ALA A 115 0.45 16.90 6.01
N ARG A 116 0.69 17.66 4.95
CA ARG A 116 0.16 17.37 3.62
C ARG A 116 1.18 17.79 2.57
N THR A 117 1.52 16.86 1.67
CA THR A 117 2.41 17.14 0.55
C THR A 117 1.65 17.90 -0.56
N VAL A 118 2.43 18.52 -1.46
CA VAL A 118 1.94 18.76 -2.83
C VAL A 118 1.73 17.40 -3.54
N PRO A 119 1.03 17.34 -4.68
CA PRO A 119 0.95 16.09 -5.44
C PRO A 119 2.35 15.53 -5.75
N VAL A 120 2.59 14.30 -5.31
CA VAL A 120 3.82 13.53 -5.55
C VAL A 120 3.62 12.74 -6.84
N ARG A 121 4.59 12.80 -7.76
CA ARG A 121 4.52 12.11 -9.07
C ARG A 121 5.90 11.67 -9.50
N ASP A 122 5.96 10.62 -10.30
CA ASP A 122 7.23 10.03 -10.76
C ASP A 122 8.11 9.66 -9.55
N SER A 123 7.45 9.24 -8.46
CA SER A 123 8.04 8.90 -7.17
C SER A 123 8.88 10.04 -6.55
N LYS A 124 8.47 11.30 -6.78
CA LYS A 124 9.11 12.53 -6.30
C LYS A 124 8.10 13.56 -5.78
#